data_AF-A0A9X0CL02-F1
#
_entry.id   AF-A0A9X0CL02-F1
#
_cell.length_a   1.000
_cell.length_b   1.000
_cell.length_c   1.000
_cell.angle_alpha   90.00
_cell.angle_beta   90.00
_cell.angle_gamma   90.00
#
_symmetry.space_group_name_H-M   'P 1'
#
loop_
_entity.id
_entity.type
_entity.pdbx_description
1 polymer ?
#
loop_
_entity_poly.entity_id
_entity_poly.type
_entity_poly.pdbx_seq_one_letter_code
_entity_poly.pdbx_strand_id
1 'polypeptide(L)'
;MEGQTKLEDTNTVLQQENAKLKNQLSRLEGTKKKVSKRAKSSRSESNVEIPNDLRKRFRFIYKKMVEKNVTQGFIIDEDPQSEGNQDIFTKIKEILKKEHGGENCKWTDLQMEAQFYRYFKTNKEREQRIRKGKNEEHKEKCKKTRRLLNKLERRQSSYDMLKNTMTPKEKQLFGEILYIDYMSSEESEFEDQEDFVTGEKEKKLVKYVTKQLSWERTSLTSAKARLDRTYRNNLTPHARAMAKPRSVGVRPRGVHLQVHFGL
;
A
#
# COMPACT_ATOMS: atom_id res chain seq x y z
N MET A 1 17.24 -51.06 30.27
CA MET A 1 18.09 -50.88 29.06
C MET A 1 17.26 -50.38 27.88
N GLU A 2 16.17 -51.04 27.47
CA GLU A 2 15.36 -50.61 26.29
C GLU A 2 14.61 -49.27 26.41
N GLY A 3 14.31 -48.81 27.63
CA GLY A 3 13.64 -47.53 27.85
C GLY A 3 14.57 -46.32 27.68
N GLN A 4 15.86 -46.48 27.98
CA GLN A 4 16.87 -45.43 27.84
C GLN A 4 17.22 -45.18 26.38
N THR A 5 17.38 -46.25 25.59
CA THR A 5 17.63 -46.13 24.14
C THR A 5 16.47 -45.46 23.41
N LYS A 6 15.21 -45.79 23.73
CA LYS A 6 14.03 -45.11 23.16
C LYS A 6 13.97 -43.63 23.51
N LEU A 7 14.36 -43.26 24.73
CA LEU A 7 14.42 -41.86 25.14
C LEU A 7 15.54 -41.10 24.41
N GLU A 8 16.71 -41.72 24.25
CA GLU A 8 17.81 -41.15 23.46
C GLU A 8 17.43 -40.96 21.99
N ASP A 9 16.76 -41.95 21.39
CA ASP A 9 16.27 -41.87 20.02
C ASP A 9 15.23 -40.74 19.85
N THR A 10 14.27 -40.60 20.77
CA THR A 10 13.32 -39.47 20.71
C THR A 10 13.99 -38.12 20.90
N ASN A 11 15.02 -38.03 21.74
CA ASN A 11 15.72 -36.79 22.00
C ASN A 11 16.56 -36.35 20.78
N THR A 12 17.19 -37.30 20.09
CA THR A 12 17.92 -37.00 18.83
C THR A 12 16.98 -36.52 17.73
N VAL A 13 15.79 -37.13 17.60
CA VAL A 13 14.76 -36.68 16.63
C VAL A 13 14.29 -35.25 16.94
N LEU A 14 14.01 -34.94 18.21
CA LEU A 14 13.60 -33.59 18.63
C LEU A 14 14.70 -32.55 18.41
N GLN A 15 15.98 -32.91 18.60
CA GLN A 15 17.09 -32.01 18.31
C GLN A 15 17.22 -31.71 16.81
N GLN A 16 17.02 -32.72 15.95
CA GLN A 16 17.01 -32.54 14.50
C GLN A 16 15.84 -31.67 14.04
N GLU A 17 14.65 -31.85 14.61
CA GLU A 17 13.48 -31.04 14.30
C GLU A 17 13.65 -29.58 14.75
N ASN A 18 14.19 -29.37 15.95
CA ASN A 18 14.54 -28.03 16.45
C ASN A 18 15.59 -27.34 15.57
N ALA A 19 16.58 -28.07 15.06
CA ALA A 19 17.57 -27.53 14.13
C ALA A 19 16.93 -27.13 12.78
N LYS A 20 15.98 -27.93 12.27
CA LYS A 20 15.21 -27.61 11.06
C LYS A 20 14.34 -26.36 11.26
N LEU A 21 13.63 -26.26 12.39
CA LEU A 21 12.79 -25.10 12.71
C LEU A 21 13.63 -23.81 12.88
N LYS A 22 14.79 -23.87 13.54
CA LYS A 22 15.72 -22.73 13.64
C LYS A 22 16.22 -22.26 12.27
N ASN A 23 16.52 -23.19 11.36
CA ASN A 23 16.91 -22.86 9.99
C ASN A 23 15.76 -22.29 9.15
N GLN A 24 14.53 -22.73 9.36
CA GLN A 24 13.36 -22.13 8.71
C GLN A 24 13.07 -20.72 9.22
N LEU A 25 13.19 -20.50 10.54
CA LEU A 25 13.07 -19.16 11.14
C LEU A 25 14.15 -18.20 10.64
N SER A 26 15.42 -18.64 10.56
CA SER A 26 16.50 -17.80 10.05
C SER A 26 16.31 -17.43 8.58
N ARG A 27 15.75 -18.34 7.76
CA ARG A 27 15.37 -18.07 6.37
C ARG A 27 14.22 -17.07 6.27
N LEU A 28 13.18 -17.22 7.09
CA LEU A 28 12.04 -16.30 7.15
C LEU A 28 12.45 -14.89 7.61
N GLU A 29 13.31 -14.78 8.62
CA GLU A 29 13.90 -13.52 9.08
C GLU A 29 14.85 -12.91 8.04
N GLY A 30 15.62 -13.75 7.35
CA GLY A 30 16.47 -13.37 6.22
C GLY A 30 15.66 -12.79 5.05
N THR A 31 14.50 -13.35 4.74
CA THR A 31 13.58 -12.81 3.73
C THR A 31 12.90 -11.51 4.19
N LYS A 32 12.51 -11.39 5.46
CA LYS A 32 12.01 -10.11 6.03
C LYS A 32 13.07 -9.01 5.92
N LYS A 33 14.35 -9.33 6.16
CA LYS A 33 15.48 -8.40 5.98
C LYS A 33 15.80 -8.12 4.51
N LYS A 34 15.71 -9.11 3.60
CA LYS A 34 16.01 -8.92 2.16
C LYS A 34 14.96 -8.09 1.42
N VAL A 35 13.67 -8.22 1.76
CA VAL A 35 12.60 -7.35 1.22
C VAL A 35 12.72 -5.91 1.75
N SER A 36 13.18 -5.75 3.01
CA SER A 36 13.49 -4.45 3.60
C SER A 36 14.74 -3.78 3.00
N LYS A 37 15.78 -4.55 2.64
CA LYS A 37 17.04 -4.03 2.10
C LYS A 37 17.00 -3.71 0.61
N ARG A 38 16.24 -4.45 -0.22
CA ARG A 38 16.15 -4.17 -1.67
C ARG A 38 15.40 -2.87 -2.00
N ALA A 39 14.66 -2.30 -1.05
CA ALA A 39 14.03 -0.99 -1.16
C ALA A 39 14.91 0.19 -0.68
N LYS A 40 16.11 -0.07 -0.13
CA LYS A 40 16.98 0.96 0.46
C LYS A 40 18.24 1.30 -0.36
N SER A 41 18.49 0.61 -1.47
CA SER A 41 19.78 0.68 -2.18
C SER A 41 19.89 1.77 -3.27
N SER A 42 19.00 2.77 -3.30
CA SER A 42 19.14 3.89 -4.25
C SER A 42 18.85 5.27 -3.64
N ARG A 43 18.88 5.40 -2.31
CA ARG A 43 18.54 6.65 -1.62
C ARG A 43 19.75 7.29 -0.97
N SER A 44 20.68 7.70 -1.81
CA SER A 44 21.62 8.79 -1.50
C SER A 44 20.92 10.12 -1.78
N GLU A 45 19.83 10.40 -1.06
CA GLU A 45 19.25 11.74 -0.94
C GLU A 45 19.22 11.99 0.56
N SER A 46 19.83 13.10 0.99
CA SER A 46 20.12 13.49 2.38
C SER A 46 19.08 12.98 3.40
N ASN A 47 19.57 12.40 4.49
CA ASN A 47 18.81 11.75 5.55
C ASN A 47 18.05 12.77 6.45
N VAL A 48 17.61 13.89 5.86
CA VAL A 48 16.87 14.95 6.55
C VAL A 48 15.44 14.47 6.74
N GLU A 49 15.03 14.31 7.99
CA GLU A 49 13.65 14.00 8.32
C GLU A 49 12.77 15.23 8.03
N ILE A 50 11.81 15.07 7.11
CA ILE A 50 10.89 16.14 6.73
C ILE A 50 9.54 15.93 7.45
N PRO A 51 9.16 16.85 8.36
CA PRO A 51 7.89 16.76 9.08
C PRO A 51 6.68 16.68 8.14
N ASN A 52 5.66 15.89 8.50
CA ASN A 52 4.46 15.74 7.67
C ASN A 52 3.70 17.07 7.47
N ASP A 53 3.73 17.93 8.48
CA ASP A 53 3.09 19.24 8.44
C ASP A 53 3.74 20.16 7.39
N LEU A 54 5.08 20.24 7.39
CA LEU A 54 5.84 20.94 6.35
C LEU A 54 5.51 20.43 4.95
N ARG A 55 5.44 19.10 4.78
CA ARG A 55 5.08 18.48 3.49
C ARG A 55 3.70 18.93 3.00
N LYS A 56 2.72 18.99 3.88
CA LYS A 56 1.36 19.44 3.55
C LYS A 56 1.33 20.93 3.23
N ARG A 57 1.96 21.76 4.06
CA ARG A 57 1.95 23.22 3.88
C ARG A 57 2.69 23.65 2.63
N PHE A 58 3.88 23.10 2.37
CA PHE A 58 4.65 23.36 1.15
C PHE A 58 3.80 23.09 -0.11
N ARG A 59 3.14 21.93 -0.16
CA ARG A 59 2.25 21.55 -1.29
C ARG A 59 1.09 22.50 -1.43
N PHE A 60 0.46 22.88 -0.32
CA PHE A 60 -0.66 23.81 -0.31
C PHE A 60 -0.26 25.17 -0.87
N ILE A 61 0.85 25.75 -0.40
CA ILE A 61 1.35 27.04 -0.87
C ILE A 61 1.67 26.97 -2.36
N TYR A 62 2.46 25.98 -2.79
CA TYR A 62 2.78 25.80 -4.22
C TYR A 62 1.50 25.73 -5.07
N LYS A 63 0.52 24.89 -4.66
CA LYS A 63 -0.73 24.75 -5.40
C LYS A 63 -1.48 26.08 -5.48
N LYS A 64 -1.51 26.85 -4.39
CA LYS A 64 -2.14 28.17 -4.36
C LYS A 64 -1.43 29.19 -5.22
N MET A 65 -0.10 29.16 -5.30
CA MET A 65 0.66 30.04 -6.19
C MET A 65 0.34 29.75 -7.66
N VAL A 66 0.24 28.47 -8.03
CA VAL A 66 -0.17 28.07 -9.39
C VAL A 66 -1.64 28.46 -9.66
N GLU A 67 -2.56 28.16 -8.75
CA GLU A 67 -3.98 28.53 -8.88
C GLU A 67 -4.20 30.05 -9.03
N LYS A 68 -3.36 30.86 -8.40
CA LYS A 68 -3.41 32.33 -8.46
C LYS A 68 -2.57 32.92 -9.60
N ASN A 69 -2.03 32.10 -10.49
CA ASN A 69 -1.15 32.51 -11.59
C ASN A 69 0.09 33.32 -11.14
N VAL A 70 0.55 33.15 -9.89
CA VAL A 70 1.79 33.73 -9.38
C VAL A 70 3.01 33.05 -10.03
N THR A 71 2.85 31.78 -10.40
CA THR A 71 3.82 30.99 -11.17
C THR A 71 3.06 30.03 -12.07
N GLN A 72 3.66 29.66 -13.21
CA GLN A 72 3.15 28.58 -14.06
C GLN A 72 3.48 27.18 -13.49
N GLY A 73 4.18 27.13 -12.36
CA GLY A 73 4.67 25.91 -11.73
C GLY A 73 6.17 25.70 -11.99
N PHE A 74 6.69 24.59 -11.49
CA PHE A 74 8.10 24.24 -11.71
C PHE A 74 8.41 24.02 -13.19
N ILE A 75 9.57 24.51 -13.62
CA ILE A 75 10.12 24.24 -14.94
C ILE A 75 10.78 22.86 -14.89
N ILE A 76 10.03 21.83 -15.27
CA ILE A 76 10.40 20.42 -15.05
C ILE A 76 11.59 19.96 -15.92
N ASP A 77 11.79 20.61 -17.06
CA ASP A 77 12.88 20.31 -17.98
C ASP A 77 14.22 20.87 -17.49
N GLU A 78 14.19 21.81 -16.54
CA GLU A 78 15.36 22.36 -15.89
C GLU A 78 15.75 21.57 -14.62
N ASP A 79 16.92 21.90 -14.07
CA ASP A 79 17.38 21.41 -12.77
C ASP A 79 16.65 22.15 -11.62
N PRO A 80 16.38 21.52 -10.46
CA PRO A 80 15.88 22.24 -9.28
C PRO A 80 16.73 23.43 -8.85
N GLN A 81 18.03 23.48 -9.21
CA GLN A 81 18.93 24.60 -8.95
C GLN A 81 18.90 25.72 -10.00
N SER A 82 18.11 25.58 -11.06
CA SER A 82 17.87 26.67 -12.02
C SER A 82 17.28 27.90 -11.34
N GLU A 83 17.59 29.08 -11.87
CA GLU A 83 17.09 30.36 -11.38
C GLU A 83 15.55 30.38 -11.27
N GLY A 84 14.84 29.90 -12.29
CA GLY A 84 13.38 29.86 -12.29
C GLY A 84 12.80 28.98 -11.18
N ASN A 85 13.38 27.79 -10.95
CA ASN A 85 12.90 26.90 -9.88
C ASN A 85 13.32 27.40 -8.48
N GLN A 86 14.48 28.03 -8.34
CA GLN A 86 14.94 28.65 -7.10
C GLN A 86 14.13 29.88 -6.71
N ASP A 87 13.68 30.69 -7.68
CA ASP A 87 12.76 31.81 -7.43
C ASP A 87 11.43 31.31 -6.83
N ILE A 88 10.86 30.25 -7.43
CA ILE A 88 9.64 29.62 -6.89
C ILE A 88 9.88 29.09 -5.47
N PHE A 89 11.01 28.41 -5.23
CA PHE A 89 11.34 27.92 -3.89
C PHE A 89 11.48 29.05 -2.88
N THR A 90 12.18 30.13 -3.24
CA THR A 90 12.41 31.29 -2.38
C THR A 90 11.08 31.92 -1.97
N LYS A 91 10.16 32.14 -2.91
CA LYS A 91 8.81 32.64 -2.62
C LYS A 91 8.03 31.72 -1.68
N ILE A 92 8.10 30.40 -1.88
CA ILE A 92 7.45 29.44 -0.97
C ILE A 92 8.07 29.50 0.43
N LYS A 93 9.40 29.57 0.51
CA LYS A 93 10.17 29.65 1.76
C LYS A 93 9.81 30.89 2.55
N GLU A 94 9.69 32.05 1.89
CA GLU A 94 9.25 33.30 2.52
C GLU A 94 7.83 33.20 3.08
N ILE A 95 6.89 32.64 2.31
CA ILE A 95 5.51 32.42 2.78
C ILE A 95 5.49 31.47 3.98
N LEU A 96 6.24 30.37 3.92
CA LEU A 96 6.32 29.41 5.02
C LEU A 96 6.86 30.06 6.30
N LYS A 97 7.93 30.86 6.19
CA LYS A 97 8.47 31.60 7.34
C LYS A 97 7.42 32.58 7.86
N LYS A 98 6.83 33.42 7.01
CA LYS A 98 5.84 34.44 7.40
C LYS A 98 4.62 33.84 8.12
N GLU A 99 4.09 32.73 7.62
CA GLU A 99 2.88 32.09 8.20
C GLU A 99 3.16 31.32 9.51
N HIS A 100 4.42 30.94 9.77
CA HIS A 100 4.78 30.07 10.88
C HIS A 100 5.78 30.69 11.87
N GLY A 101 5.71 32.01 12.05
CA GLY A 101 6.44 32.71 13.12
C GLY A 101 7.65 33.52 12.66
N GLY A 102 7.83 33.72 11.35
CA GLY A 102 8.92 34.51 10.77
C GLY A 102 10.27 33.89 11.11
N GLU A 103 11.02 34.60 11.96
CA GLU A 103 12.31 34.15 12.52
C GLU A 103 12.14 32.94 13.45
N ASN A 104 10.97 32.77 14.06
CA ASN A 104 10.64 31.63 14.94
C ASN A 104 10.06 30.43 14.16
N CYS A 105 10.33 30.32 12.86
CA CYS A 105 9.83 29.21 12.07
C CYS A 105 10.33 27.87 12.60
N LYS A 106 9.40 26.97 12.95
CA LYS A 106 9.71 25.63 13.49
C LYS A 106 10.42 24.68 12.52
N TRP A 107 10.59 25.08 11.25
CA TRP A 107 11.23 24.27 10.22
C TRP A 107 12.53 24.94 9.79
N THR A 108 13.59 24.14 9.70
CA THR A 108 14.90 24.64 9.27
C THR A 108 14.93 24.85 7.75
N ASP A 109 15.81 25.73 7.30
CA ASP A 109 16.03 25.96 5.87
C ASP A 109 16.39 24.65 5.13
N LEU A 110 17.19 23.80 5.77
CA LEU A 110 17.55 22.48 5.26
C LEU A 110 16.33 21.56 5.08
N GLN A 111 15.37 21.57 6.01
CA GLN A 111 14.13 20.80 5.88
C GLN A 111 13.25 21.32 4.75
N MET A 112 13.16 22.65 4.60
CA MET A 112 12.40 23.27 3.51
C MET A 112 13.01 22.95 2.15
N GLU A 113 14.34 23.02 2.04
CA GLU A 113 15.08 22.71 0.83
C GLU A 113 14.96 21.23 0.47
N ALA A 114 15.19 20.31 1.42
CA ALA A 114 14.98 18.88 1.21
C ALA A 114 13.54 18.57 0.75
N GLN A 115 12.55 19.29 1.29
CA GLN A 115 11.16 19.17 0.87
C GLN A 115 10.91 19.73 -0.53
N PHE A 116 11.55 20.82 -0.90
CA PHE A 116 11.52 21.36 -2.26
C PHE A 116 12.04 20.34 -3.27
N TYR A 117 13.26 19.82 -3.10
CA TYR A 117 13.82 18.80 -4.01
C TYR A 117 12.92 17.57 -4.12
N ARG A 118 12.42 17.06 -2.99
CA ARG A 118 11.51 15.91 -2.96
C ARG A 118 10.21 16.17 -3.72
N TYR A 119 9.67 17.38 -3.59
CA TYR A 119 8.43 17.74 -4.26
C TYR A 119 8.64 18.04 -5.74
N PHE A 120 9.72 18.72 -6.11
CA PHE A 120 10.13 18.92 -7.50
C PHE A 120 10.26 17.59 -8.24
N LYS A 121 11.01 16.63 -7.67
CA LYS A 121 11.16 15.28 -8.22
C LYS A 121 9.81 14.58 -8.42
N THR A 122 8.90 14.70 -7.44
CA THR A 122 7.55 14.14 -7.55
C THR A 122 6.77 14.73 -8.74
N ASN A 123 6.85 16.04 -8.96
CA ASN A 123 6.23 16.70 -10.11
C ASN A 123 6.90 16.30 -11.42
N LYS A 124 8.23 16.24 -11.46
CA LYS A 124 8.99 15.81 -12.64
C LYS A 124 8.61 14.40 -13.10
N GLU A 125 8.58 13.45 -12.17
CA GLU A 125 8.15 12.09 -12.46
C GLU A 125 6.68 12.03 -12.91
N ARG A 126 5.81 12.89 -12.38
CA ARG A 126 4.40 12.98 -12.79
C ARG A 126 4.29 13.49 -14.23
N GLU A 127 4.95 14.59 -14.56
CA GLU A 127 4.93 15.14 -15.92
C GLU A 127 5.53 14.16 -16.93
N GLN A 128 6.63 13.48 -16.59
CA GLN A 128 7.16 12.40 -17.42
C GLN A 128 6.16 11.27 -17.65
N ARG A 129 5.36 10.89 -16.64
CA ARG A 129 4.28 9.90 -16.81
C ARG A 129 3.16 10.43 -17.71
N ILE A 130 2.82 11.71 -17.62
CA ILE A 130 1.80 12.35 -18.47
C ILE A 130 2.27 12.39 -19.92
N ARG A 131 3.49 12.87 -20.18
CA ARG A 131 4.10 12.87 -21.53
C ARG A 131 4.14 11.47 -22.14
N LYS A 132 4.35 10.43 -21.33
CA LYS A 132 4.34 9.02 -21.76
C LYS A 132 2.94 8.39 -21.86
N GLY A 133 1.86 9.10 -21.53
CA GLY A 133 0.50 8.58 -21.49
C GLY A 133 0.23 7.53 -20.38
N LYS A 134 1.15 7.32 -19.43
CA LYS A 134 1.06 6.27 -18.39
C LYS A 134 0.49 6.76 -17.06
N ASN A 135 0.01 7.99 -16.99
CA ASN A 135 -0.44 8.59 -15.74
C ASN A 135 -1.71 7.93 -15.19
N GLU A 136 -2.69 7.61 -16.04
CA GLU A 136 -3.92 6.93 -15.62
C GLU A 136 -3.65 5.49 -15.18
N GLU A 137 -2.79 4.75 -15.90
CA GLU A 137 -2.34 3.41 -15.49
C GLU A 137 -1.68 3.46 -14.10
N HIS A 138 -0.81 4.45 -13.87
CA HIS A 138 -0.17 4.65 -12.57
C HIS A 138 -1.19 4.97 -11.46
N LYS A 139 -2.17 5.84 -11.72
CA LYS A 139 -3.24 6.14 -10.76
C LYS A 139 -4.04 4.88 -10.42
N GLU A 140 -4.42 4.09 -11.41
CA GLU A 140 -5.15 2.84 -11.20
C GLU A 140 -4.31 1.81 -10.44
N LYS A 141 -3.02 1.68 -10.76
CA LYS A 141 -2.09 0.85 -10.00
C LYS A 141 -2.01 1.29 -8.54
N CYS A 142 -1.88 2.58 -8.27
CA CYS A 142 -1.87 3.13 -6.91
C CYS A 142 -3.18 2.86 -6.16
N LYS A 143 -4.34 3.05 -6.81
CA LYS A 143 -5.65 2.71 -6.22
C LYS A 143 -5.73 1.21 -5.91
N LYS A 144 -5.32 0.34 -6.83
CA LYS A 144 -5.30 -1.12 -6.66
C LYS A 144 -4.42 -1.55 -5.49
N THR A 145 -3.20 -1.03 -5.41
CA THR A 145 -2.28 -1.28 -4.29
C THR A 145 -2.86 -0.82 -2.97
N ARG A 146 -3.45 0.39 -2.92
CA ARG A 146 -4.09 0.91 -1.71
C ARG A 146 -5.26 0.04 -1.26
N ARG A 147 -6.11 -0.39 -2.19
CA ARG A 147 -7.22 -1.34 -1.89
C ARG A 147 -6.70 -2.64 -1.29
N LEU A 148 -5.59 -3.16 -1.83
CA LEU A 148 -4.95 -4.39 -1.37
C LEU A 148 -4.41 -4.27 0.06
N LEU A 149 -3.69 -3.17 0.34
CA LEU A 149 -3.16 -2.87 1.67
C LEU A 149 -4.28 -2.69 2.70
N ASN A 150 -5.30 -1.89 2.36
CA ASN A 150 -6.47 -1.72 3.23
C ASN A 150 -7.17 -3.06 3.48
N LYS A 151 -7.25 -3.97 2.50
CA LYS A 151 -7.82 -5.31 2.69
C LYS A 151 -7.00 -6.13 3.69
N LEU A 152 -5.68 -6.10 3.57
CA LEU A 152 -4.79 -6.79 4.51
C LEU A 152 -4.95 -6.22 5.93
N GLU A 153 -4.95 -4.90 6.07
CA GLU A 153 -5.10 -4.21 7.36
C GLU A 153 -6.42 -4.58 8.06
N ARG A 154 -7.56 -4.60 7.35
CA ARG A 154 -8.85 -5.04 7.90
C ARG A 154 -8.79 -6.47 8.44
N ARG A 155 -8.12 -7.36 7.72
CA ARG A 155 -7.97 -8.77 8.11
C ARG A 155 -7.02 -8.95 9.28
N GLN A 156 -5.92 -8.20 9.33
CA GLN A 156 -5.02 -8.15 10.47
C GLN A 156 -5.73 -7.65 11.73
N SER A 157 -6.49 -6.56 11.61
CA SER A 157 -7.32 -6.04 12.71
C SER A 157 -8.33 -7.07 13.22
N SER A 158 -8.98 -7.81 12.31
CA SER A 158 -9.91 -8.90 12.69
C SER A 158 -9.21 -10.08 13.33
N TYR A 159 -8.01 -10.42 12.86
CA TYR A 159 -7.18 -11.44 13.49
C TYR A 159 -6.81 -11.02 14.91
N ASP A 160 -6.41 -9.77 15.15
CA ASP A 160 -6.10 -9.27 16.49
C ASP A 160 -7.28 -9.34 17.46
N MET A 161 -8.51 -9.16 16.97
CA MET A 161 -9.73 -9.32 17.78
C MET A 161 -10.00 -10.78 18.16
N LEU A 162 -9.69 -11.72 17.27
CA LEU A 162 -10.01 -13.14 17.44
C LEU A 162 -8.84 -13.98 17.98
N LYS A 163 -7.60 -13.49 17.92
CA LYS A 163 -6.41 -14.30 18.19
C LYS A 163 -6.45 -15.00 19.55
N ASN A 164 -7.08 -14.41 20.55
CA ASN A 164 -7.15 -15.01 21.88
C ASN A 164 -8.13 -16.20 21.96
N THR A 165 -9.14 -16.24 21.09
CA THR A 165 -10.14 -17.31 21.04
C THR A 165 -9.85 -18.37 19.96
N MET A 166 -8.82 -18.16 19.13
CA MET A 166 -8.41 -19.10 18.09
C MET A 166 -7.56 -20.26 18.62
N THR A 167 -7.75 -21.42 18.00
CA THR A 167 -6.91 -22.60 18.21
C THR A 167 -5.48 -22.36 17.68
N PRO A 168 -4.47 -23.11 18.17
CA PRO A 168 -3.09 -23.01 17.67
C PRO A 168 -2.97 -23.24 16.15
N LYS A 169 -3.74 -24.20 15.61
CA LYS A 169 -3.77 -24.49 14.16
C LYS A 169 -4.28 -23.31 13.34
N GLU A 170 -5.30 -22.62 13.83
CA GLU A 170 -5.83 -21.42 13.16
C GLU A 170 -4.84 -20.26 13.22
N LYS A 171 -4.17 -20.04 14.36
CA LYS A 171 -3.12 -19.02 14.50
C LYS A 171 -1.99 -19.25 13.49
N GLN A 172 -1.56 -20.50 13.34
CA GLN A 172 -0.57 -20.87 12.34
C GLN A 172 -1.06 -20.55 10.92
N LEU A 173 -2.27 -21.00 10.56
CA LEU A 173 -2.86 -20.72 9.25
C LEU A 173 -2.91 -19.22 8.95
N PHE A 174 -3.42 -18.40 9.88
CA PHE A 174 -3.48 -16.94 9.70
C PHE A 174 -2.09 -16.29 9.65
N GLY A 175 -1.14 -16.81 10.42
CA GLY A 175 0.26 -16.40 10.36
C GLY A 175 0.92 -16.64 8.99
N GLU A 176 0.43 -17.61 8.22
CA GLU A 176 0.90 -17.92 6.86
C GLU A 176 0.19 -17.11 5.77
N ILE A 177 -1.09 -16.74 5.97
CA ILE A 177 -1.93 -16.16 4.92
C ILE A 177 -2.17 -14.64 5.04
N LEU A 178 -1.78 -14.00 6.14
CA LEU A 178 -1.93 -12.55 6.34
C LEU A 178 -0.76 -11.75 5.72
N TYR A 179 -0.53 -11.97 4.43
CA TYR A 179 0.42 -11.21 3.61
C TYR A 179 -0.21 -10.79 2.29
N ILE A 180 0.40 -9.79 1.64
CA ILE A 180 -0.06 -9.20 0.37
C ILE A 180 -0.28 -10.26 -0.71
N ASP A 181 0.59 -11.25 -0.82
CA ASP A 181 0.54 -12.28 -1.87
C ASP A 181 -0.69 -13.19 -1.76
N TYR A 182 -1.29 -13.27 -0.57
CA TYR A 182 -2.52 -13.99 -0.30
C TYR A 182 -3.77 -13.10 -0.40
N MET A 183 -3.62 -11.82 -0.75
CA MET A 183 -4.76 -10.92 -0.92
C MET A 183 -5.19 -10.89 -2.39
N SER A 184 -6.47 -11.16 -2.63
CA SER A 184 -7.07 -11.00 -3.95
C SER A 184 -7.21 -9.51 -4.29
N SER A 185 -6.95 -9.15 -5.55
CA SER A 185 -7.16 -7.78 -6.01
C SER A 185 -8.64 -7.43 -6.13
N GLU A 186 -8.98 -6.17 -5.81
CA GLU A 186 -10.32 -5.61 -5.97
C GLU A 186 -10.34 -4.64 -7.17
N GLU A 187 -11.30 -4.85 -8.07
CA GLU A 187 -11.61 -3.96 -9.18
C GLU A 187 -12.87 -3.16 -8.87
N SER A 188 -12.90 -1.91 -9.35
CA SER A 188 -14.02 -1.00 -9.14
C SER A 188 -15.05 -1.20 -10.24
N GLU A 189 -16.30 -1.40 -9.87
CA GLU A 189 -17.42 -1.44 -10.81
C GLU A 189 -18.24 -0.16 -10.64
N PHE A 190 -18.39 0.56 -11.74
CA PHE A 190 -19.09 1.84 -11.82
C PHE A 190 -20.38 1.64 -12.60
N GLU A 191 -21.43 2.34 -12.20
CA GLU A 191 -22.64 2.52 -12.99
C GLU A 191 -22.76 4.01 -13.33
N ASP A 192 -23.27 4.30 -14.52
CA ASP A 192 -23.60 5.66 -14.92
C ASP A 192 -24.88 6.06 -14.19
N GLN A 193 -24.78 7.02 -13.27
CA GLN A 193 -25.92 7.61 -12.59
C GLN A 193 -26.14 9.00 -13.18
N GLU A 194 -27.35 9.24 -13.67
CA GLU A 194 -27.75 10.56 -14.15
C GLU A 194 -28.15 11.43 -12.95
N ASP A 195 -27.57 12.62 -12.88
CA ASP A 195 -27.99 13.65 -11.93
C ASP A 195 -29.37 14.14 -12.36
N PHE A 196 -30.34 14.03 -11.45
CA PHE A 196 -31.73 14.39 -11.71
C PHE A 196 -31.92 15.89 -11.97
N VAL A 197 -30.99 16.74 -11.52
CA VAL A 197 -31.06 18.20 -11.66
C VAL A 197 -30.33 18.69 -12.90
N THR A 198 -29.15 18.13 -13.19
CA THR A 198 -28.31 18.62 -14.30
C THR A 198 -28.40 17.78 -15.57
N GLY A 199 -28.95 16.55 -15.49
CA GLY A 199 -28.96 15.59 -16.59
C GLY A 199 -27.57 15.04 -16.93
N GLU A 200 -26.55 15.36 -16.14
CA GLU A 200 -25.19 14.88 -16.37
C GLU A 200 -25.03 13.44 -15.87
N LYS A 201 -24.41 12.59 -16.67
CA LYS A 201 -24.11 11.20 -16.31
C LYS A 201 -22.79 11.11 -15.55
N GLU A 202 -22.87 10.91 -14.24
CA GLU A 202 -21.72 10.66 -13.39
C GLU A 202 -21.46 9.17 -13.18
N LYS A 203 -20.19 8.75 -13.31
CA LYS A 203 -19.76 7.38 -12.99
C LYS A 203 -19.67 7.19 -11.48
N LYS A 204 -20.66 6.54 -10.89
CA LYS A 204 -20.68 6.26 -9.45
C LYS A 204 -20.15 4.87 -9.15
N LEU A 205 -19.25 4.78 -8.17
CA LEU A 205 -18.77 3.50 -7.66
C LEU A 205 -19.88 2.76 -6.91
N VAL A 206 -20.32 1.63 -7.45
CA VAL A 206 -21.42 0.82 -6.91
C VAL A 206 -20.87 -0.29 -6.03
N LYS A 207 -19.93 -1.09 -6.54
CA LYS A 207 -19.36 -2.23 -5.82
C LYS A 207 -17.91 -2.48 -6.18
N TYR A 208 -17.26 -3.32 -5.37
CA TYR A 208 -15.95 -3.86 -5.68
C TYR A 208 -16.06 -5.32 -6.08
N VAL A 209 -15.44 -5.69 -7.20
CA VAL A 209 -15.33 -7.07 -7.67
C VAL A 209 -14.00 -7.63 -7.23
N THR A 210 -14.04 -8.71 -6.44
CA THR A 210 -12.85 -9.42 -6.00
C THR A 210 -12.49 -10.49 -7.01
N LYS A 211 -11.29 -10.39 -7.60
CA LYS A 211 -10.75 -11.45 -8.47
C LYS A 211 -10.21 -12.58 -7.60
N GLN A 212 -10.84 -13.75 -7.67
CA GLN A 212 -10.35 -14.93 -6.97
C GLN A 212 -8.97 -15.32 -7.51
N LEU A 213 -8.04 -15.69 -6.63
CA LEU A 213 -6.75 -16.21 -7.06
C LEU A 213 -6.96 -17.62 -7.62
N SER A 214 -6.34 -17.93 -8.76
CA SER A 214 -6.56 -19.22 -9.46
C SER A 214 -6.18 -20.43 -8.61
N TRP A 215 -5.19 -20.29 -7.73
CA TRP A 215 -4.69 -21.32 -6.82
C TRP A 215 -5.38 -21.34 -5.45
N GLU A 216 -6.31 -20.40 -5.18
CA GLU A 216 -6.96 -20.28 -3.88
C GLU A 216 -7.99 -21.42 -3.67
N ARG A 217 -7.68 -22.28 -2.70
CA ARG A 217 -8.56 -23.37 -2.26
C ARG A 217 -9.76 -22.84 -1.46
N THR A 218 -10.86 -23.59 -1.46
CA THR A 218 -12.09 -23.25 -0.72
C THR A 218 -11.83 -23.01 0.77
N SER A 219 -10.96 -23.80 1.41
CA SER A 219 -10.58 -23.62 2.82
C SER A 219 -9.96 -22.25 3.10
N LEU A 220 -9.08 -21.77 2.21
CA LEU A 220 -8.45 -20.47 2.31
C LEU A 220 -9.46 -19.34 2.09
N THR A 221 -10.38 -19.51 1.13
CA THR A 221 -11.49 -18.57 0.92
C THR A 221 -12.36 -18.46 2.16
N SER A 222 -12.74 -19.59 2.77
CA SER A 222 -13.56 -19.62 4.00
C SER A 222 -12.85 -18.96 5.18
N ALA A 223 -11.55 -19.22 5.37
CA ALA A 223 -10.74 -18.59 6.42
C ALA A 223 -10.71 -17.06 6.28
N LYS A 224 -10.49 -16.57 5.05
CA LYS A 224 -10.51 -15.12 4.74
C LYS A 224 -11.90 -14.52 4.92
N ALA A 225 -12.95 -15.22 4.49
CA ALA A 225 -14.33 -14.77 4.65
C ALA A 225 -14.74 -14.63 6.12
N ARG A 226 -14.21 -15.50 7.00
CA ARG A 226 -14.39 -15.37 8.45
C ARG A 226 -13.83 -14.05 8.97
N LEU A 227 -12.59 -13.70 8.61
CA LEU A 227 -11.99 -12.42 9.00
C LEU A 227 -12.78 -11.23 8.45
N ASP A 228 -13.19 -11.28 7.18
CA ASP A 228 -13.96 -10.20 6.56
C ASP A 228 -15.33 -10.01 7.26
N ARG A 229 -15.97 -11.09 7.70
CA ARG A 229 -17.23 -11.05 8.47
C ARG A 229 -17.02 -10.45 9.86
N THR A 230 -15.96 -10.85 10.57
CA THR A 230 -15.61 -10.28 11.87
C THR A 230 -15.36 -8.79 11.77
N TYR A 231 -14.59 -8.34 10.78
CA TYR A 231 -14.37 -6.92 10.54
C TYR A 231 -15.70 -6.18 10.36
N ARG A 232 -16.55 -6.68 9.45
CA ARG A 232 -17.83 -6.05 9.13
C ARG A 232 -18.74 -5.97 10.35
N ASN A 233 -18.79 -7.01 11.18
CA ASN A 233 -19.65 -7.05 12.37
C ASN A 233 -19.21 -6.04 13.43
N ASN A 234 -17.91 -5.75 13.53
CA ASN A 234 -17.35 -4.80 14.48
C ASN A 234 -17.37 -3.34 14.00
N LEU A 235 -17.79 -3.07 12.76
CA LEU A 235 -18.03 -1.70 12.30
C LEU A 235 -19.28 -1.11 12.96
N THR A 236 -19.24 0.21 13.21
CA THR A 236 -20.42 0.97 13.64
C THR A 236 -21.53 0.88 12.59
N PRO A 237 -22.82 1.00 12.97
CA PRO A 237 -23.93 0.96 12.01
C PRO A 237 -23.75 1.93 10.83
N HIS A 238 -23.33 3.17 11.11
CA HIS A 238 -23.03 4.17 10.08
C HIS A 238 -21.89 3.72 9.17
N ALA A 239 -20.77 3.24 9.72
CA ALA A 239 -19.65 2.76 8.91
C ALA A 239 -20.01 1.55 8.04
N ARG A 240 -20.89 0.65 8.53
CA ARG A 240 -21.44 -0.47 7.75
C ARG A 240 -22.31 0.01 6.58
N ALA A 241 -23.17 1.00 6.80
CA ALA A 241 -24.02 1.57 5.76
C ALA A 241 -23.20 2.27 4.66
N MET A 242 -22.10 2.92 5.04
CA MET A 242 -21.18 3.57 4.10
C MET A 242 -20.24 2.60 3.38
N ALA A 243 -20.13 1.35 3.84
CA ALA A 243 -19.25 0.35 3.26
C ALA A 243 -19.80 -0.16 1.92
N LYS A 244 -19.06 0.12 0.83
CA LYS A 244 -19.41 -0.40 -0.49
C LYS A 244 -19.44 -1.94 -0.52
N PRO A 245 -20.47 -2.54 -1.15
CA PRO A 245 -20.58 -3.99 -1.25
C PRO A 245 -19.42 -4.58 -2.05
N ARG A 246 -19.09 -5.83 -1.73
CA ARG A 246 -18.05 -6.63 -2.40
C ARG A 246 -18.69 -7.88 -2.96
N SER A 247 -18.43 -8.17 -4.22
CA SER A 247 -18.83 -9.42 -4.88
C SER A 247 -17.60 -10.18 -5.36
N VAL A 248 -17.71 -11.49 -5.50
CA VAL A 248 -16.67 -12.32 -6.11
C VAL A 248 -16.89 -12.31 -7.62
N GLY A 249 -15.87 -11.94 -8.39
CA GLY A 249 -15.94 -11.98 -9.84
C GLY A 249 -16.09 -13.41 -10.34
N VAL A 250 -16.93 -13.62 -11.36
CA VAL A 250 -17.13 -14.93 -11.98
C VAL A 250 -15.79 -15.42 -12.54
N ARG A 251 -15.42 -16.68 -12.25
CA ARG A 251 -14.25 -17.31 -12.88
C ARG A 251 -14.47 -17.33 -14.40
N PRO A 252 -13.52 -16.89 -15.22
CA PRO A 252 -13.53 -17.28 -16.62
C PRO A 252 -13.56 -18.81 -16.65
N ARG A 253 -14.63 -19.40 -17.20
CA ARG A 253 -14.63 -20.83 -17.50
C ARG A 253 -13.47 -21.04 -18.46
N GLY A 254 -12.46 -21.78 -18.01
CA GLY A 254 -11.19 -21.91 -18.70
C GLY A 254 -11.39 -22.34 -20.14
N VAL A 255 -10.82 -21.59 -21.07
CA VAL A 255 -10.52 -22.10 -22.41
C VAL A 255 -9.51 -23.23 -22.18
N HIS A 256 -9.90 -24.45 -22.55
CA HIS A 256 -9.07 -25.64 -22.46
C HIS A 256 -7.88 -25.45 -23.41
N LEU A 257 -6.75 -24.96 -22.89
CA LEU A 257 -5.48 -25.02 -23.61
C LEU A 257 -5.01 -26.47 -23.51
N GLN A 258 -5.37 -27.24 -24.55
CA GLN A 258 -4.89 -28.59 -24.78
C GLN A 258 -3.39 -28.50 -25.02
N VAL A 259 -2.59 -28.74 -23.99
CA VAL A 259 -1.14 -28.85 -24.11
C VAL A 259 -0.85 -30.23 -24.68
N HIS A 260 -0.63 -30.31 -25.99
CA HIS A 260 -0.04 -31.49 -26.61
C HIS A 260 1.40 -31.63 -26.10
N PHE A 261 1.65 -32.68 -25.32
CA PHE A 261 3.00 -33.20 -25.16
C PHE A 261 3.30 -34.06 -26.39
N GLY A 262 4.21 -33.57 -27.23
CA GLY A 262 4.90 -34.39 -28.23
C GLY A 262 5.86 -35.35 -27.53
N LEU A 263 5.89 -36.57 -28.07
CA LEU A 263 6.66 -37.74 -27.67
C LEU A 263 8.16 -37.47 -27.45
#